data_AF-A0A318L9L4-F1
#
_entry.id   AF-A0A318L9L4-F1
#
_cell.length_a   1.000
_cell.length_b   1.000
_cell.length_c   1.000
_cell.angle_alpha   90.00
_cell.angle_beta   90.00
_cell.angle_gamma   90.00
#
_symmetry.space_group_name_H-M   'P 1'
#
loop_
_entity.id
_entity.type
_entity.pdbx_description
1 polymer ?
#
loop_
_entity_poly.entity_id
_entity_poly.type
_entity_poly.pdbx_seq_one_letter_code
_entity_poly.pdbx_strand_id
1 'polypeptide(L)'
;MQGLGGGIMLVSMVFIARQLADRQRETGLGIWRAALLAGTVAGPPIGGYLASLLGWQAIFWVTGLAGAATLGWAAVTLTELPRQRRRRFDWVGATAFTVSFSALVVGLAAAGFLRTMGGGATTGPVAALSSLAPVFLGIFVVGLAVLVINQRVNAQPLFASSLWRNRQFLLGNAGTFLVCVGMFSAMMFTSLMLRNVFDLPAVQASNALLLMTVGAVVFGVWGGALAGRFGPGLPWASGFVLTAATFVALAVLVSPVASAVWLFVLAPLSGAGQGLPLGPTASVALRDVPDEDTAEATGWFDFSHNIGRAVAIGGLGALFVPGDAASYTLIFWVSATLTALGAALVLGIKRPASATQAQPAAAT
;
A
#
# COMPACT_ATOMS: atom_id res chain seq x y z
N MET A 1 -17.37 -4.08 -6.02
CA MET A 1 -17.96 -2.82 -5.49
C MET A 1 -16.98 -2.03 -4.64
N GLN A 2 -16.46 -2.56 -3.52
CA GLN A 2 -15.53 -1.82 -2.65
C GLN A 2 -14.27 -1.29 -3.36
N GLY A 3 -13.70 -2.06 -4.30
CA GLY A 3 -12.56 -1.59 -5.12
C GLY A 3 -12.90 -0.37 -6.00
N LEU A 4 -14.09 -0.34 -6.62
CA LEU A 4 -14.56 0.81 -7.39
C LEU A 4 -14.80 2.02 -6.48
N GLY A 5 -15.43 1.81 -5.33
CA GLY A 5 -15.64 2.87 -4.32
C GLY A 5 -14.34 3.46 -3.80
N GLY A 6 -13.34 2.62 -3.49
CA GLY A 6 -12.00 3.06 -3.07
C GLY A 6 -11.29 3.89 -4.14
N GLY A 7 -11.41 3.50 -5.41
CA GLY A 7 -10.87 4.28 -6.54
C GLY A 7 -11.50 5.67 -6.66
N ILE A 8 -12.82 5.78 -6.47
CA ILE A 8 -13.53 7.07 -6.48
C ILE A 8 -13.15 7.92 -5.26
N MET A 9 -12.93 7.29 -4.09
CA MET A 9 -12.53 7.99 -2.86
C MET A 9 -11.20 8.73 -2.99
N LEU A 10 -10.26 8.29 -3.82
CA LEU A 10 -9.00 9.01 -4.07
C LEU A 10 -9.23 10.42 -4.64
N VAL A 11 -10.37 10.65 -5.32
CA VAL A 11 -10.77 11.96 -5.84
C VAL A 11 -11.22 12.92 -4.72
N SER A 12 -11.58 12.40 -3.53
CA SER A 12 -12.02 13.23 -2.39
C SER A 12 -10.95 14.23 -1.93
N MET A 13 -9.66 13.87 -2.02
CA MET A 13 -8.57 14.78 -1.67
C MET A 13 -8.50 15.99 -2.62
N VAL A 14 -8.75 15.76 -3.92
CA VAL A 14 -8.86 16.82 -4.92
C VAL A 14 -10.04 17.74 -4.62
N PHE A 15 -11.16 17.17 -4.16
CA PHE A 15 -12.34 17.93 -3.76
C PHE A 15 -12.04 18.87 -2.58
N ILE A 16 -11.42 18.35 -1.51
CA ILE A 16 -11.00 19.13 -0.33
C ILE A 16 -10.03 20.25 -0.73
N ALA A 17 -9.04 19.93 -1.58
CA ALA A 17 -8.06 20.91 -2.03
C ALA A 17 -8.70 22.06 -2.84
N ARG A 18 -9.76 21.79 -3.62
CA ARG A 18 -10.40 22.79 -4.49
C ARG A 18 -11.50 23.61 -3.81
N GLN A 19 -12.22 23.03 -2.85
CA GLN A 19 -13.39 23.68 -2.25
C GLN A 19 -13.04 24.56 -1.03
N LEU A 20 -11.95 24.24 -0.33
CA LEU A 20 -11.48 25.04 0.81
C LEU A 20 -10.58 26.19 0.35
N ALA A 21 -10.80 27.37 0.93
CA ALA A 21 -9.89 28.51 0.78
C ALA A 21 -8.50 28.17 1.35
N ASP A 22 -7.43 28.80 0.84
CA ASP A 22 -6.04 28.46 1.17
C ASP A 22 -5.79 28.36 2.69
N ARG A 23 -6.37 29.26 3.49
CA ARG A 23 -6.23 29.27 4.96
C ARG A 23 -6.91 28.10 5.68
N GLN A 24 -7.96 27.52 5.09
CA GLN A 24 -8.68 26.36 5.63
C GLN A 24 -8.23 25.03 5.02
N ARG A 25 -7.58 25.06 3.85
CA ARG A 25 -7.12 23.88 3.11
C ARG A 25 -6.20 23.01 3.94
N GLU A 26 -5.20 23.59 4.59
CA GLU A 26 -4.24 22.85 5.43
C GLU A 26 -4.94 22.17 6.62
N THR A 27 -5.88 22.86 7.26
CA THR A 27 -6.66 22.31 8.37
C THR A 27 -7.57 21.18 7.91
N GLY A 28 -8.26 21.35 6.78
CA GLY A 28 -9.12 20.32 6.20
C GLY A 28 -8.35 19.07 5.77
N LEU A 29 -7.20 19.24 5.11
CA LEU A 29 -6.29 18.14 4.79
C LEU A 29 -5.74 17.47 6.05
N GLY A 30 -5.47 18.25 7.11
CA GLY A 30 -5.09 17.75 8.43
C GLY A 30 -6.16 16.85 9.04
N ILE A 31 -7.42 17.29 9.06
CA ILE A 31 -8.57 16.51 9.57
C ILE A 31 -8.75 15.24 8.75
N TRP A 32 -8.69 15.33 7.42
CA TRP A 32 -8.81 14.17 6.53
C TRP A 32 -7.72 13.13 6.80
N ARG A 33 -6.45 13.58 6.94
CA ARG A 33 -5.33 12.69 7.31
C ARG A 33 -5.51 12.09 8.71
N ALA A 34 -5.97 12.87 9.69
CA ALA A 34 -6.22 12.39 11.04
C ALA A 34 -7.33 11.31 11.06
N ALA A 35 -8.41 11.50 10.31
CA ALA A 35 -9.47 10.51 10.17
C ALA A 35 -8.97 9.22 9.50
N LEU A 36 -8.14 9.32 8.46
CA LEU A 36 -7.51 8.17 7.81
C LEU A 36 -6.62 7.37 8.77
N LEU A 37 -5.81 8.08 9.56
CA LEU A 37 -4.94 7.48 10.58
C LEU A 37 -5.76 6.83 11.70
N ALA A 38 -6.80 7.50 12.20
CA ALA A 38 -7.68 6.95 13.22
C ALA A 38 -8.37 5.67 12.72
N GLY A 39 -8.87 5.66 11.49
CA GLY A 39 -9.46 4.46 10.87
C GLY A 39 -8.45 3.32 10.72
N THR A 40 -7.21 3.64 10.37
CA THR A 40 -6.15 2.64 10.20
C THR A 40 -5.75 2.02 11.54
N VAL A 41 -5.61 2.81 12.61
CA VAL A 41 -5.27 2.32 13.96
C VAL A 41 -6.45 1.60 14.62
N ALA A 42 -7.66 2.13 14.50
CA ALA A 42 -8.85 1.58 15.16
C ALA A 42 -9.47 0.40 14.38
N GLY A 43 -9.20 0.28 13.07
CA GLY A 43 -9.78 -0.76 12.22
C GLY A 43 -9.50 -2.20 12.70
N PRO A 44 -8.23 -2.62 12.86
CA PRO A 44 -7.88 -3.96 13.32
C PRO A 44 -8.50 -4.39 14.66
N PRO A 45 -8.44 -3.60 15.76
CA PRO A 45 -9.07 -3.99 17.02
C PRO A 45 -10.59 -4.03 16.91
N ILE A 46 -11.23 -3.00 16.32
CA ILE A 46 -12.69 -2.96 16.17
C ILE A 46 -13.17 -4.17 15.35
N GLY A 47 -12.50 -4.48 14.24
CA GLY A 47 -12.80 -5.63 13.41
C GLY A 47 -12.62 -6.96 14.17
N GLY A 48 -11.54 -7.10 14.95
CA GLY A 48 -11.27 -8.28 15.78
C GLY A 48 -12.35 -8.50 16.85
N TYR A 49 -12.73 -7.45 17.58
CA TYR A 49 -13.80 -7.52 18.58
C TYR A 49 -15.16 -7.83 17.96
N LEU A 50 -15.53 -7.13 16.88
CA LEU A 50 -16.78 -7.40 16.15
C LEU A 50 -16.86 -8.85 15.68
N ALA A 51 -15.79 -9.36 15.07
CA ALA A 51 -15.73 -10.75 14.62
C ALA A 51 -15.86 -11.75 15.78
N SER A 52 -15.25 -11.45 16.93
CA SER A 52 -15.27 -12.36 18.09
C SER A 52 -16.63 -12.39 18.81
N LEU A 53 -17.34 -11.27 18.87
CA LEU A 53 -18.58 -11.14 19.65
C LEU A 53 -19.84 -11.38 18.83
N LEU A 54 -19.87 -10.87 17.59
CA LEU A 54 -21.07 -10.80 16.75
C LEU A 54 -20.90 -11.58 15.43
N GLY A 55 -19.78 -12.28 15.26
CA GLY A 55 -19.40 -12.93 14.02
C GLY A 55 -18.80 -11.97 13.00
N TRP A 56 -18.11 -12.52 12.00
CA TRP A 56 -17.39 -11.75 10.98
C TRP A 56 -18.32 -10.88 10.12
N GLN A 57 -19.59 -11.26 9.98
CA GLN A 57 -20.60 -10.52 9.22
C GLN A 57 -20.86 -9.12 9.80
N ALA A 58 -20.71 -8.94 11.11
CA ALA A 58 -20.90 -7.66 11.79
C ALA A 58 -19.97 -6.57 11.25
N ILE A 59 -18.76 -6.93 10.81
CA ILE A 59 -17.80 -6.00 10.18
C ILE A 59 -18.44 -5.37 8.94
N PHE A 60 -19.16 -6.15 8.14
CA PHE A 60 -19.80 -5.69 6.90
C PHE A 60 -21.04 -4.84 7.18
N TRP A 61 -21.81 -5.18 8.22
CA TRP A 61 -22.96 -4.35 8.62
C TRP A 61 -22.52 -2.97 9.11
N VAL A 62 -21.52 -2.91 9.99
CA VAL A 62 -21.02 -1.64 10.52
C VAL A 62 -20.42 -0.77 9.42
N THR A 63 -19.56 -1.35 8.57
CA THR A 63 -18.94 -0.61 7.46
C THR A 63 -19.95 -0.20 6.39
N GLY A 64 -20.95 -1.05 6.09
CA GLY A 64 -22.04 -0.75 5.16
C GLY A 64 -22.94 0.38 5.63
N LEU A 65 -23.37 0.36 6.90
CA LEU A 65 -24.19 1.42 7.49
C LEU A 65 -23.45 2.76 7.55
N ALA A 66 -22.17 2.75 7.94
CA ALA A 66 -21.35 3.95 7.94
C ALA A 66 -21.18 4.53 6.51
N GLY A 67 -20.98 3.66 5.51
CA GLY A 67 -20.91 4.05 4.11
C GLY A 67 -22.22 4.67 3.61
N ALA A 68 -23.37 4.06 3.93
CA ALA A 68 -24.67 4.59 3.56
C ALA A 68 -24.97 5.95 4.21
N ALA A 69 -24.65 6.11 5.50
CA ALA A 69 -24.79 7.38 6.21
C ALA A 69 -23.92 8.48 5.60
N THR A 70 -22.67 8.15 5.26
CA THR A 70 -21.74 9.11 4.63
C THR A 70 -22.21 9.50 3.23
N LEU A 71 -22.72 8.56 2.44
CA LEU A 71 -23.30 8.83 1.12
C LEU A 71 -24.54 9.72 1.22
N GLY A 72 -25.43 9.45 2.19
CA GLY A 72 -26.60 10.28 2.46
C GLY A 72 -26.21 11.71 2.84
N TRP A 73 -25.20 11.87 3.71
CA TRP A 73 -24.68 13.19 4.08
C TRP A 73 -24.06 13.92 2.89
N ALA A 74 -23.24 13.23 2.10
CA ALA A 74 -22.59 13.77 0.92
C ALA A 74 -23.59 14.26 -0.13
N ALA A 75 -24.69 13.51 -0.35
CA ALA A 75 -25.73 13.87 -1.30
C ALA A 75 -26.45 15.19 -0.97
N VAL A 76 -26.48 15.58 0.31
CA VAL A 76 -27.15 16.81 0.76
C VAL A 76 -26.17 17.99 0.93
N THR A 77 -24.88 17.71 1.15
CA THR A 77 -23.89 18.74 1.52
C THR A 77 -22.89 19.10 0.42
N LEU A 78 -22.62 18.21 -0.54
CA LEU A 78 -21.63 18.47 -1.59
C LEU A 78 -22.24 19.28 -2.75
N THR A 79 -21.50 20.28 -3.22
CA THR A 79 -21.85 21.09 -4.40
C THR A 79 -21.04 20.63 -5.60
N GLU A 80 -21.62 20.67 -6.81
CA GLU A 80 -20.91 20.29 -8.04
C GLU A 80 -19.69 21.18 -8.29
N LEU A 81 -18.57 20.55 -8.65
CA LEU A 81 -17.36 21.25 -9.09
C LEU A 81 -17.49 21.69 -10.56
N PRO A 82 -16.91 22.85 -10.95
CA PRO A 82 -16.88 23.30 -12.33
C PRO A 82 -16.24 22.26 -13.26
N ARG A 83 -16.90 21.97 -14.39
CA ARG A 83 -16.40 21.03 -15.41
C ARG A 83 -15.13 21.60 -16.07
N GLN A 84 -14.02 20.84 -16.01
CA GLN A 84 -12.80 21.18 -16.73
C GLN A 84 -12.83 20.73 -18.19
N ARG A 85 -11.97 21.38 -18.99
CA ARG A 85 -11.83 21.18 -20.44
C ARG A 85 -11.43 19.73 -20.75
N ARG A 86 -12.12 19.10 -21.69
CA ARG A 86 -11.86 17.71 -22.13
C ARG A 86 -10.47 17.61 -22.81
N ARG A 87 -9.47 17.07 -22.11
CA ARG A 87 -8.32 16.43 -22.79
C ARG A 87 -8.84 15.15 -23.49
N ARG A 88 -8.21 14.76 -24.61
CA ARG A 88 -8.55 13.47 -25.23
C ARG A 88 -8.03 12.38 -24.30
N PHE A 89 -8.93 11.49 -23.89
CA PHE A 89 -8.61 10.42 -22.96
C PHE A 89 -8.09 9.20 -23.73
N ASP A 90 -6.98 8.63 -23.27
CA ASP A 90 -6.37 7.43 -23.84
C ASP A 90 -7.15 6.17 -23.42
N TRP A 91 -8.25 5.87 -24.12
CA TRP A 91 -9.07 4.71 -23.85
C TRP A 91 -8.33 3.38 -24.04
N VAL A 92 -7.44 3.31 -25.03
CA VAL A 92 -6.67 2.10 -25.34
C VAL A 92 -5.69 1.82 -24.20
N GLY A 93 -4.90 2.82 -23.81
CA GLY A 93 -3.97 2.73 -22.69
C GLY A 93 -4.69 2.44 -21.38
N ALA A 94 -5.79 3.14 -21.07
CA ALA A 94 -6.56 2.94 -19.85
C ALA A 94 -7.15 1.53 -19.76
N THR A 95 -7.72 1.02 -20.86
CA THR A 95 -8.30 -0.32 -20.90
C THR A 95 -7.21 -1.39 -20.79
N ALA A 96 -6.12 -1.24 -21.56
CA ALA A 96 -4.98 -2.16 -21.50
C ALA A 96 -4.40 -2.21 -20.08
N PHE A 97 -4.14 -1.05 -19.46
CA PHE A 97 -3.66 -0.96 -18.09
C PHE A 97 -4.60 -1.64 -17.09
N THR A 98 -5.88 -1.27 -17.12
CA THR A 98 -6.89 -1.79 -16.19
C THR A 98 -7.04 -3.30 -16.30
N VAL A 99 -7.19 -3.83 -17.54
CA VAL A 99 -7.35 -5.27 -17.78
C VAL A 99 -6.09 -6.03 -17.37
N SER A 100 -4.91 -5.55 -17.75
CA SER A 100 -3.65 -6.24 -17.47
C SER A 100 -3.40 -6.36 -15.98
N PHE A 101 -3.48 -5.26 -15.24
CA PHE A 101 -3.17 -5.28 -13.82
C PHE A 101 -4.29 -5.92 -13.00
N SER A 102 -5.55 -5.84 -13.43
CA SER A 102 -6.62 -6.65 -12.83
C SER A 102 -6.35 -8.14 -13.01
N ALA A 103 -5.94 -8.56 -14.22
CA ALA A 103 -5.56 -9.94 -14.49
C ALA A 103 -4.34 -10.37 -13.68
N LEU A 104 -3.33 -9.50 -13.49
CA LEU A 104 -2.20 -9.80 -12.61
C LEU A 104 -2.65 -10.04 -11.17
N VAL A 105 -3.47 -9.16 -10.60
CA VAL A 105 -3.97 -9.29 -9.22
C VAL A 105 -4.78 -10.58 -9.05
N VAL A 106 -5.68 -10.88 -10.00
CA VAL A 106 -6.49 -12.10 -9.98
C VAL A 106 -5.60 -13.33 -10.16
N GLY A 107 -4.65 -13.30 -11.09
CA GLY A 107 -3.72 -14.39 -11.34
C GLY A 107 -2.84 -14.72 -10.14
N LEU A 108 -2.31 -13.70 -9.46
CA LEU A 108 -1.55 -13.88 -8.21
C LEU A 108 -2.41 -14.48 -7.09
N ALA A 109 -3.63 -13.95 -6.90
CA ALA A 109 -4.55 -14.47 -5.89
C ALA A 109 -4.98 -15.92 -6.19
N ALA A 110 -5.22 -16.24 -7.46
CA ALA A 110 -5.63 -17.56 -7.92
C ALA A 110 -4.49 -18.59 -7.85
N ALA A 111 -3.27 -18.21 -8.23
CA ALA A 111 -2.11 -19.10 -8.17
C ALA A 111 -1.80 -19.56 -6.74
N GLY A 112 -2.04 -18.68 -5.77
CA GLY A 112 -1.56 -18.87 -4.40
C GLY A 112 -2.62 -18.87 -3.33
N PHE A 113 -3.12 -17.69 -3.00
CA PHE A 113 -3.97 -17.45 -1.84
C PHE A 113 -5.26 -18.29 -1.84
N LEU A 114 -5.92 -18.41 -2.99
CA LEU A 114 -7.18 -19.13 -3.13
C LEU A 114 -6.98 -20.64 -3.03
N ARG A 115 -5.94 -21.19 -3.68
CA ARG A 115 -5.61 -22.61 -3.61
C ARG A 115 -5.28 -23.07 -2.19
N THR A 116 -4.61 -22.22 -1.42
CA THR A 116 -4.11 -22.54 -0.07
C THR A 116 -5.18 -22.36 0.99
N MET A 117 -5.96 -21.27 0.96
CA MET A 117 -7.09 -21.05 1.88
C MET A 117 -8.30 -21.96 1.59
N GLY A 118 -8.42 -22.48 0.37
CA GLY A 118 -9.41 -23.50 -0.01
C GLY A 118 -9.08 -24.92 0.45
N GLY A 119 -8.05 -25.11 1.29
CA GLY A 119 -7.65 -26.43 1.80
C GLY A 119 -7.04 -27.35 0.73
N GLY A 120 -6.47 -26.80 -0.35
CA GLY A 120 -6.01 -27.60 -1.47
C GLY A 120 -7.13 -28.29 -2.25
N ALA A 121 -8.38 -27.84 -2.07
CA ALA A 121 -9.53 -28.39 -2.79
C ALA A 121 -9.24 -28.43 -4.30
N THR A 122 -9.27 -29.64 -4.85
CA THR A 122 -9.07 -29.91 -6.28
C THR A 122 -10.36 -29.76 -7.08
N THR A 123 -11.48 -29.52 -6.40
CA THR A 123 -12.82 -29.41 -6.99
C THR A 123 -13.54 -28.16 -6.49
N GLY A 124 -14.42 -27.61 -7.32
CA GLY A 124 -15.21 -26.41 -7.03
C GLY A 124 -14.64 -25.11 -7.61
N PRO A 125 -15.33 -23.98 -7.41
CA PRO A 125 -15.04 -22.71 -8.06
C PRO A 125 -13.62 -22.17 -7.80
N VAL A 126 -13.09 -22.44 -6.61
CA VAL A 126 -11.75 -22.03 -6.17
C VAL A 126 -10.66 -22.78 -6.93
N ALA A 127 -10.84 -24.08 -7.15
CA ALA A 127 -9.92 -24.92 -7.92
C ALA A 127 -9.92 -24.51 -9.40
N ALA A 128 -11.12 -24.28 -9.95
CA ALA A 128 -11.30 -23.81 -11.33
C ALA A 128 -10.67 -22.43 -11.56
N LEU A 129 -10.78 -21.52 -10.59
CA LEU A 129 -10.13 -20.21 -10.71
C LEU A 129 -8.60 -20.32 -10.59
N SER A 130 -8.10 -21.21 -9.73
CA SER A 130 -6.67 -21.47 -9.55
C SER A 130 -6.02 -22.05 -10.81
N SER A 131 -6.70 -22.95 -11.52
CA SER A 131 -6.20 -23.52 -12.78
C SER A 131 -6.15 -22.49 -13.93
N LEU A 132 -6.91 -21.40 -13.83
CA LEU A 132 -6.89 -20.28 -14.78
C LEU A 132 -5.79 -19.25 -14.47
N ALA A 133 -5.03 -19.39 -13.38
CA ALA A 133 -3.97 -18.45 -13.05
C ALA A 133 -2.95 -18.20 -14.19
N PRO A 134 -2.49 -19.22 -14.95
CA PRO A 134 -1.62 -19.01 -16.11
C PRO A 134 -2.30 -18.19 -17.22
N VAL A 135 -3.61 -18.34 -17.40
CA VAL A 135 -4.40 -17.57 -18.38
C VAL A 135 -4.44 -16.10 -17.98
N PHE A 136 -4.70 -15.79 -16.71
CA PHE A 136 -4.67 -14.42 -16.20
C PHE A 136 -3.28 -13.80 -16.32
N LEU A 137 -2.21 -14.57 -16.07
CA LEU A 137 -0.85 -14.09 -16.29
C LEU A 137 -0.55 -13.84 -17.77
N GLY A 138 -1.06 -14.69 -18.67
CA GLY A 138 -1.01 -14.48 -20.12
C GLY A 138 -1.71 -13.18 -20.55
N ILE A 139 -2.91 -12.92 -20.01
CA ILE A 139 -3.66 -11.67 -20.24
C ILE A 139 -2.84 -10.47 -19.75
N PHE A 140 -2.20 -10.57 -18.58
CA PHE A 140 -1.30 -9.53 -18.08
C PHE A 140 -0.14 -9.26 -19.05
N VAL A 141 0.56 -10.30 -19.53
CA VAL A 141 1.70 -10.14 -20.45
C VAL A 141 1.26 -9.50 -21.76
N VAL A 142 0.16 -9.97 -22.36
CA VAL A 142 -0.37 -9.42 -23.62
C VAL A 142 -0.81 -7.98 -23.44
N GLY A 143 -1.59 -7.68 -22.39
CA GLY A 143 -2.07 -6.33 -22.16
C GLY A 143 -0.96 -5.36 -21.75
N LEU A 144 0.10 -5.83 -21.07
CA LEU A 144 1.31 -5.04 -20.81
C LEU A 144 2.03 -4.72 -22.13
N ALA A 145 2.14 -5.67 -23.06
CA ALA A 145 2.70 -5.41 -24.38
C ALA A 145 1.88 -4.37 -25.14
N VAL A 146 0.55 -4.48 -25.14
CA VAL A 146 -0.36 -3.48 -25.73
C VAL A 146 -0.16 -2.12 -25.09
N LEU A 147 -0.08 -2.05 -23.76
CA LEU A 147 0.16 -0.81 -23.04
C LEU A 147 1.50 -0.18 -23.45
N VAL A 148 2.58 -0.95 -23.50
CA VAL A 148 3.91 -0.45 -23.89
C VAL A 148 3.93 0.04 -25.33
N ILE A 149 3.25 -0.66 -26.25
CA ILE A 149 3.14 -0.23 -27.65
C ILE A 149 2.33 1.07 -27.74
N ASN A 150 1.15 1.11 -27.11
CA ASN A 150 0.28 2.29 -27.09
C ASN A 150 1.00 3.50 -26.48
N GLN A 151 1.74 3.29 -25.40
CA GLN A 151 2.54 4.32 -24.72
C GLN A 151 3.65 4.91 -25.62
N ARG A 152 4.13 4.17 -26.62
CA ARG A 152 5.15 4.63 -27.58
C ARG A 152 4.55 5.30 -28.82
N VAL A 153 3.37 4.86 -29.25
CA VAL A 153 2.76 5.28 -30.53
C VAL A 153 1.73 6.40 -30.34
N ASN A 154 1.04 6.44 -29.20
CA ASN A 154 -0.02 7.42 -28.97
C ASN A 154 0.55 8.82 -28.73
N ALA A 155 -0.04 9.83 -29.36
CA ALA A 155 0.35 11.23 -29.22
C ALA A 155 -0.04 11.83 -27.85
N GLN A 156 -1.04 11.27 -27.17
CA GLN A 156 -1.46 11.64 -25.82
C GLN A 156 -1.60 10.36 -24.98
N PRO A 157 -0.48 9.73 -24.59
CA PRO A 157 -0.50 8.47 -23.86
C PRO A 157 -1.04 8.67 -22.43
N LEU A 158 -1.56 7.59 -21.83
CA LEU A 158 -2.10 7.59 -20.47
C LEU A 158 -1.13 8.12 -19.40
N PHE A 159 0.17 7.86 -19.56
CA PHE A 159 1.21 8.35 -18.66
C PHE A 159 2.18 9.26 -19.41
N ALA A 160 2.52 10.42 -18.86
CA ALA A 160 3.43 11.34 -19.52
C ALA A 160 4.83 10.73 -19.64
N SER A 161 5.43 10.82 -20.82
CA SER A 161 6.76 10.26 -21.10
C SER A 161 7.87 10.92 -20.27
N SER A 162 7.63 12.16 -19.80
CA SER A 162 8.45 12.91 -18.84
C SER A 162 8.68 12.14 -17.54
N LEU A 163 7.63 11.50 -16.99
CA LEU A 163 7.67 10.77 -15.73
C LEU A 163 8.66 9.60 -15.78
N TRP A 164 8.66 8.86 -16.88
CA TRP A 164 9.53 7.69 -17.08
C TRP A 164 11.01 8.04 -17.27
N ARG A 165 11.32 9.30 -17.60
CA ARG A 165 12.70 9.80 -17.69
C ARG A 165 13.21 10.31 -16.35
N ASN A 166 12.31 10.57 -15.40
CA ASN A 166 12.67 11.01 -14.06
C ASN A 166 13.08 9.82 -13.19
N ARG A 167 14.39 9.67 -12.99
CA ARG A 167 14.95 8.62 -12.12
C ARG A 167 14.43 8.68 -10.68
N GLN A 168 14.17 9.87 -10.12
CA GLN A 168 13.66 9.99 -8.75
C GLN A 168 12.20 9.50 -8.66
N PHE A 169 11.37 9.85 -9.65
CA PHE A 169 10.01 9.32 -9.77
C PHE A 169 10.02 7.77 -9.78
N LEU A 170 10.87 7.15 -10.61
CA LEU A 170 10.96 5.69 -10.68
C LEU A 170 11.43 5.05 -9.37
N LEU A 171 12.46 5.62 -8.73
CA LEU A 171 12.98 5.13 -7.45
C LEU A 171 11.94 5.27 -6.33
N GLY A 172 11.26 6.43 -6.24
CA GLY A 172 10.21 6.69 -5.27
C GLY A 172 9.04 5.71 -5.37
N ASN A 173 8.60 5.43 -6.59
CA ASN A 173 7.54 4.45 -6.85
C ASN A 173 7.98 3.01 -6.54
N ALA A 174 9.20 2.62 -6.93
CA ALA A 174 9.75 1.31 -6.59
C ALA A 174 9.92 1.13 -5.06
N GLY A 175 10.38 2.17 -4.36
CA GLY A 175 10.42 2.21 -2.90
C GLY A 175 9.03 2.04 -2.30
N THR A 176 8.05 2.82 -2.76
CA THR A 176 6.66 2.73 -2.30
C THR A 176 6.09 1.33 -2.49
N PHE A 177 6.32 0.72 -3.65
CA PHE A 177 5.94 -0.66 -3.92
C PHE A 177 6.55 -1.63 -2.88
N LEU A 178 7.86 -1.56 -2.64
CA LEU A 178 8.56 -2.45 -1.71
C LEU A 178 8.15 -2.23 -0.24
N VAL A 179 7.90 -0.98 0.18
CA VAL A 179 7.33 -0.69 1.51
C VAL A 179 5.98 -1.37 1.66
N CYS A 180 5.11 -1.26 0.64
CA CYS A 180 3.78 -1.86 0.69
C CYS A 180 3.82 -3.38 0.66
N VAL A 181 4.75 -3.98 -0.10
CA VAL A 181 4.97 -5.43 -0.08
C VAL A 181 5.35 -5.89 1.33
N GLY A 182 6.36 -5.25 1.93
CA GLY A 182 6.79 -5.56 3.29
C GLY A 182 5.68 -5.35 4.30
N MET A 183 4.98 -4.22 4.26
CA MET A 183 3.96 -3.87 5.23
C MET A 183 2.79 -4.85 5.24
N PHE A 184 2.23 -5.15 4.09
CA PHE A 184 1.08 -6.05 4.01
C PHE A 184 1.47 -7.53 4.16
N SER A 185 2.70 -7.92 3.78
CA SER A 185 3.23 -9.25 4.09
C SER A 185 3.36 -9.43 5.60
N ALA A 186 3.97 -8.46 6.30
CA ALA A 186 4.14 -8.51 7.74
C ALA A 186 2.78 -8.61 8.44
N MET A 187 1.83 -7.73 8.10
CA MET A 187 0.49 -7.76 8.72
C MET A 187 -0.23 -9.09 8.49
N MET A 188 -0.26 -9.58 7.24
CA MET A 188 -1.00 -10.79 6.91
C MET A 188 -0.38 -12.05 7.54
N PHE A 189 0.91 -12.29 7.28
CA PHE A 189 1.55 -13.55 7.65
C PHE A 189 1.94 -13.60 9.13
N THR A 190 2.21 -12.47 9.78
CA THR A 190 2.37 -12.43 11.24
C THR A 190 1.03 -12.77 11.92
N SER A 191 -0.08 -12.21 11.43
CA SER A 191 -1.40 -12.54 11.98
C SER A 191 -1.77 -14.00 11.79
N LEU A 192 -1.48 -14.57 10.61
CA LEU A 192 -1.73 -15.99 10.35
C LEU A 192 -0.82 -16.89 11.21
N MET A 193 0.45 -16.53 11.36
CA MET A 193 1.40 -17.26 12.21
C MET A 193 0.96 -17.27 13.67
N LEU A 194 0.55 -16.13 14.23
CA LEU A 194 0.05 -16.03 15.61
C LEU A 194 -1.15 -16.95 15.85
N ARG A 195 -2.01 -17.14 14.86
CA ARG A 195 -3.21 -17.99 15.00
C ARG A 195 -2.92 -19.47 14.73
N ASN A 196 -2.07 -19.79 13.75
CA ASN A 196 -1.88 -21.15 13.27
C ASN A 196 -0.67 -21.87 13.88
N VAL A 197 0.33 -21.14 14.40
CA VAL A 197 1.56 -21.70 15.00
C VAL A 197 1.57 -21.52 16.51
N PHE A 198 1.08 -20.37 17.00
CA PHE A 198 1.03 -20.05 18.43
C PHE A 198 -0.36 -20.26 19.05
N ASP A 199 -1.33 -20.76 18.27
CA ASP A 199 -2.72 -21.04 18.68
C ASP A 199 -3.40 -19.88 19.45
N LEU A 200 -3.03 -18.63 19.13
CA LEU A 200 -3.56 -17.48 19.85
C LEU A 200 -4.99 -17.15 19.41
N PRO A 201 -5.85 -16.71 20.36
CA PRO A 201 -7.17 -16.18 20.05
C PRO A 201 -7.10 -15.01 19.06
N ALA A 202 -8.15 -14.85 18.25
CA ALA A 202 -8.23 -13.78 17.24
C ALA A 202 -7.98 -12.38 17.82
N VAL A 203 -8.48 -12.11 19.03
CA VAL A 203 -8.28 -10.82 19.73
C VAL A 203 -6.80 -10.53 19.99
N GLN A 204 -6.02 -11.54 20.40
CA GLN A 204 -4.59 -11.35 20.67
C GLN A 204 -3.80 -11.11 19.39
N ALA A 205 -4.13 -11.82 18.30
CA ALA A 205 -3.54 -11.57 16.99
C ALA A 205 -3.87 -10.15 16.49
N SER A 206 -5.13 -9.69 16.66
CA SER A 206 -5.53 -8.32 16.35
C SER A 206 -4.80 -7.27 17.19
N ASN A 207 -4.49 -7.55 18.47
CA ASN A 207 -3.72 -6.65 19.31
C ASN A 207 -2.26 -6.52 18.85
N ALA A 208 -1.63 -7.61 18.38
CA ALA A 208 -0.30 -7.53 17.79
C ALA A 208 -0.31 -6.65 16.52
N LEU A 209 -1.33 -6.81 15.66
CA LEU A 209 -1.51 -5.95 14.50
C LEU A 209 -1.73 -4.48 14.88
N LEU A 210 -2.48 -4.21 15.95
CA LEU A 210 -2.65 -2.86 16.46
C LEU A 210 -1.31 -2.24 16.83
N LEU A 211 -0.44 -2.95 17.55
CA LEU A 211 0.89 -2.44 17.91
C LEU A 211 1.75 -2.19 16.67
N MET A 212 1.69 -3.06 15.66
CA MET A 212 2.35 -2.82 14.36
C MET A 212 1.82 -1.55 13.70
N THR A 213 0.49 -1.38 13.64
CA THR A 213 -0.13 -0.22 13.00
C THR A 213 0.18 1.07 13.73
N VAL A 214 0.14 1.08 15.07
CA VAL A 214 0.54 2.23 15.89
C VAL A 214 2.00 2.59 15.63
N GLY A 215 2.90 1.59 15.61
CA GLY A 215 4.30 1.79 15.24
C GLY A 215 4.44 2.43 13.86
N ALA A 216 3.75 1.91 12.85
CA ALA A 216 3.80 2.44 11.49
C ALA A 216 3.28 3.88 11.39
N VAL A 217 2.21 4.22 12.10
CA VAL A 217 1.65 5.58 12.11
C VAL A 217 2.60 6.56 12.80
N VAL A 218 3.05 6.24 14.02
CA VAL A 218 3.95 7.11 14.80
C VAL A 218 5.23 7.37 14.01
N PHE A 219 5.87 6.31 13.55
CA PHE A 219 7.13 6.43 12.83
C PHE A 219 6.97 6.91 11.39
N GLY A 220 5.78 6.81 10.79
CA GLY A 220 5.48 7.42 9.50
C GLY A 220 5.47 8.95 9.57
N VAL A 221 4.86 9.51 10.62
CA VAL A 221 4.93 10.97 10.90
C VAL A 221 6.38 11.40 11.11
N TRP A 222 7.12 10.63 11.91
CA TRP A 222 8.53 10.92 12.18
C TRP A 222 9.39 10.79 10.93
N GLY A 223 9.14 9.79 10.07
CA GLY A 223 9.85 9.59 8.81
C GLY A 223 9.76 10.80 7.89
N GLY A 224 8.58 11.41 7.79
CA GLY A 224 8.38 12.67 7.07
C GLY A 224 9.15 13.84 7.69
N ALA A 225 9.09 14.00 9.01
CA ALA A 225 9.82 15.05 9.72
C ALA A 225 11.35 14.89 9.59
N LEU A 226 11.86 13.67 9.73
CA LEU A 226 13.27 13.34 9.52
C LEU A 226 13.70 13.59 8.08
N ALA A 227 12.84 13.30 7.10
CA ALA A 227 13.12 13.59 5.70
C ALA A 227 13.26 15.08 5.43
N GLY A 228 12.44 15.91 6.08
CA GLY A 228 12.56 17.37 6.00
C GLY A 228 13.86 17.91 6.59
N ARG A 229 14.35 17.30 7.69
CA ARG A 229 15.55 17.77 8.41
C ARG A 229 16.87 17.20 7.88
N PHE A 230 16.91 15.92 7.55
CA PHE A 230 18.14 15.17 7.19
C PHE A 230 18.15 14.70 5.73
N GLY A 231 17.11 15.03 4.97
CA GLY A 231 16.89 14.49 3.62
C GLY A 231 16.21 13.12 3.63
N PRO A 232 15.61 12.69 2.52
CA PRO A 232 14.79 11.48 2.45
C PRO A 232 15.58 10.18 2.58
N GLY A 233 16.88 10.18 2.29
CA GLY A 233 17.69 8.96 2.22
C GLY A 233 17.88 8.26 3.57
N LEU A 234 18.10 9.03 4.65
CA LEU A 234 18.31 8.47 6.00
C LEU A 234 17.07 7.72 6.53
N PRO A 235 15.88 8.35 6.67
CA PRO A 235 14.68 7.66 7.15
C PRO A 235 14.24 6.52 6.23
N TRP A 236 14.46 6.65 4.91
CA TRP A 236 14.21 5.57 3.96
C TRP A 236 15.10 4.36 4.27
N ALA A 237 16.44 4.53 4.30
CA ALA A 237 17.36 3.42 4.51
C ALA A 237 17.14 2.75 5.88
N SER A 238 17.03 3.55 6.94
CA SER A 238 16.83 3.03 8.30
C SER A 238 15.53 2.24 8.41
N GLY A 239 14.45 2.71 7.78
CA GLY A 239 13.16 2.04 7.78
C GLY A 239 13.19 0.68 7.09
N PHE A 240 13.76 0.62 5.88
CA PHE A 240 13.88 -0.64 5.16
C PHE A 240 14.82 -1.64 5.84
N VAL A 241 15.95 -1.18 6.39
CA VAL A 241 16.87 -2.04 7.17
C VAL A 241 16.17 -2.58 8.41
N LEU A 242 15.45 -1.74 9.15
CA LEU A 242 14.69 -2.16 10.33
C LEU A 242 13.60 -3.17 9.93
N THR A 243 12.87 -2.91 8.84
CA THR A 243 11.85 -3.83 8.33
C THR A 243 12.45 -5.19 8.00
N ALA A 244 13.57 -5.22 7.25
CA ALA A 244 14.27 -6.45 6.90
C ALA A 244 14.75 -7.19 8.17
N ALA A 245 15.31 -6.48 9.15
CA ALA A 245 15.72 -7.06 10.43
C ALA A 245 14.55 -7.68 11.19
N THR A 246 13.38 -7.02 11.20
CA THR A 246 12.19 -7.61 11.84
C THR A 246 11.68 -8.84 11.10
N PHE A 247 11.78 -8.89 9.77
CA PHE A 247 11.46 -10.11 9.03
C PHE A 247 12.42 -11.25 9.30
N VAL A 248 13.73 -10.98 9.40
CA VAL A 248 14.71 -11.99 9.81
C VAL A 248 14.41 -12.49 11.21
N ALA A 249 14.10 -11.60 12.15
CA ALA A 249 13.73 -11.97 13.50
C ALA A 249 12.46 -12.85 13.51
N LEU A 250 11.43 -12.48 12.74
CA LEU A 250 10.22 -13.29 12.60
C LEU A 250 10.53 -14.66 11.99
N ALA A 251 11.37 -14.74 10.96
CA ALA A 251 11.78 -16.00 10.32
C ALA A 251 12.49 -16.95 11.29
N VAL A 252 13.33 -16.42 12.19
CA VAL A 252 14.01 -17.23 13.22
C VAL A 252 13.06 -17.64 14.35
N LEU A 253 12.08 -16.80 14.67
CA LEU A 253 11.12 -17.03 15.74
C LEU A 253 9.90 -17.87 15.31
N VAL A 254 9.83 -18.34 14.06
CA VAL A 254 8.79 -19.29 13.63
C VAL A 254 9.05 -20.67 14.25
N SER A 255 8.83 -20.77 15.56
CA SER A 255 8.95 -22.01 16.32
C SER A 255 7.85 -22.04 17.38
N PRO A 256 7.16 -23.18 17.57
CA PRO A 256 6.14 -23.32 18.62
C PRO A 256 6.73 -23.23 20.04
N VAL A 257 8.05 -23.30 20.18
CA VAL A 257 8.77 -23.15 21.47
C VAL A 257 9.09 -21.69 21.77
N ALA A 258 9.02 -20.79 20.79
CA ALA A 258 9.28 -19.38 21.00
C ALA A 258 8.17 -18.75 21.86
N SER A 259 8.53 -17.83 22.75
CA SER A 259 7.51 -17.11 23.52
C SER A 259 6.79 -16.10 22.63
N ALA A 260 5.45 -16.15 22.62
CA ALA A 260 4.61 -15.17 21.94
C ALA A 260 4.86 -13.72 22.41
N VAL A 261 5.44 -13.54 23.62
CA VAL A 261 5.83 -12.22 24.15
C VAL A 261 6.79 -11.47 23.23
N TRP A 262 7.73 -12.17 22.60
CA TRP A 262 8.68 -11.55 21.67
C TRP A 262 7.98 -10.96 20.44
N LEU A 263 6.84 -11.51 20.04
CA LEU A 263 6.07 -11.02 18.90
C LEU A 263 5.36 -9.70 19.21
N PHE A 264 4.93 -9.49 20.46
CA PHE A 264 4.39 -8.20 20.91
C PHE A 264 5.47 -7.11 21.02
N VAL A 265 6.72 -7.49 21.27
CA VAL A 265 7.87 -6.57 21.25
C VAL A 265 8.31 -6.23 19.82
N LEU A 266 8.30 -7.22 18.92
CA LEU A 266 8.67 -7.04 17.52
C LEU A 266 7.59 -6.30 16.71
N ALA A 267 6.32 -6.43 17.07
CA ALA A 267 5.21 -5.76 16.42
C ALA A 267 5.42 -4.24 16.23
N PRO A 268 5.63 -3.43 17.29
CA PRO A 268 5.85 -1.99 17.15
C PRO A 268 7.14 -1.66 16.39
N LEU A 269 8.20 -2.48 16.49
CA LEU A 269 9.44 -2.31 15.73
C LEU A 269 9.24 -2.56 14.23
N SER A 270 8.44 -3.58 13.90
CA SER A 270 8.09 -3.89 12.52
C SER A 270 7.24 -2.76 11.93
N GLY A 271 6.28 -2.27 12.71
CA GLY A 271 5.55 -1.05 12.41
C GLY A 271 6.49 0.13 12.16
N ALA A 272 7.44 0.38 13.06
CA ALA A 272 8.40 1.47 12.94
C ALA A 272 9.22 1.40 11.64
N GLY A 273 9.72 0.21 11.31
CA GLY A 273 10.45 -0.03 10.07
C GLY A 273 9.61 0.26 8.83
N GLN A 274 8.35 -0.14 8.83
CA GLN A 274 7.43 0.06 7.71
C GLN A 274 6.94 1.51 7.61
N GLY A 275 6.82 2.20 8.75
CA GLY A 275 6.35 3.59 8.85
C GLY A 275 7.37 4.60 8.33
N LEU A 276 8.62 4.51 8.81
CA LEU A 276 9.70 5.44 8.47
C LEU A 276 9.85 5.77 6.97
N PRO A 277 9.82 4.80 6.03
CA PRO A 277 10.02 5.07 4.62
C PRO A 277 8.76 5.59 3.90
N LEU A 278 7.55 5.49 4.47
CA LEU A 278 6.29 5.87 3.80
C LEU A 278 6.29 7.34 3.30
N GLY A 279 6.66 8.27 4.18
CA GLY A 279 6.76 9.69 3.83
C GLY A 279 7.90 9.98 2.84
N PRO A 280 9.14 9.53 3.10
CA PRO A 280 10.27 9.67 2.19
C PRO A 280 10.01 9.13 0.78
N THR A 281 9.45 7.93 0.62
CA THR A 281 9.21 7.35 -0.71
C THR A 281 8.18 8.15 -1.50
N ALA A 282 7.11 8.60 -0.84
CA ALA A 282 6.11 9.50 -1.43
C ALA A 282 6.73 10.84 -1.86
N SER A 283 7.56 11.43 -1.00
CA SER A 283 8.23 12.70 -1.30
C SER A 283 9.14 12.58 -2.52
N VAL A 284 9.96 11.52 -2.60
CA VAL A 284 10.88 11.31 -3.73
C VAL A 284 10.11 10.99 -5.02
N ALA A 285 8.99 10.27 -4.92
CA ALA A 285 8.16 9.95 -6.08
C ALA A 285 7.52 11.21 -6.70
N LEU A 286 7.07 12.16 -5.88
CA LEU A 286 6.22 13.27 -6.35
C LEU A 286 6.92 14.63 -6.41
N ARG A 287 8.11 14.79 -5.82
CA ARG A 287 8.78 16.10 -5.68
C ARG A 287 9.15 16.76 -7.01
N ASP A 288 9.73 16.01 -7.94
CA ASP A 288 10.30 16.54 -9.19
C ASP A 288 9.33 16.31 -10.38
N VAL A 289 8.03 16.39 -10.13
CA VAL A 289 6.97 16.18 -11.13
C VAL A 289 6.43 17.52 -11.60
N PRO A 290 6.35 17.79 -12.92
CA PRO A 290 5.71 18.99 -13.45
C PRO A 290 4.23 19.08 -13.03
N ASP A 291 3.73 20.29 -12.80
CA ASP A 291 2.33 20.52 -12.39
C ASP A 291 1.32 19.88 -13.37
N GLU A 292 1.64 19.86 -14.67
CA GLU A 292 0.82 19.27 -15.73
C GLU A 292 0.66 17.75 -15.62
N ASP A 293 1.65 17.08 -15.03
CA ASP A 293 1.73 15.60 -14.92
C ASP A 293 1.36 15.12 -13.51
N THR A 294 1.04 16.02 -12.59
CA THR A 294 0.81 15.71 -11.16
C THR A 294 -0.31 14.70 -10.95
N ALA A 295 -1.38 14.79 -11.74
CA ALA A 295 -2.51 13.85 -11.65
C ALA A 295 -2.08 12.42 -12.05
N GLU A 296 -1.30 12.29 -13.12
CA GLU A 296 -0.81 11.01 -13.62
C GLU A 296 0.24 10.41 -12.68
N ALA A 297 1.15 11.25 -12.16
CA ALA A 297 2.15 10.84 -11.18
C ALA A 297 1.53 10.36 -9.87
N THR A 298 0.52 11.07 -9.36
CA THR A 298 -0.21 10.67 -8.15
C THR A 298 -0.96 9.35 -8.38
N GLY A 299 -1.63 9.21 -9.53
CA GLY A 299 -2.28 7.97 -9.91
C GLY A 299 -1.31 6.79 -9.98
N TRP A 300 -0.10 7.00 -10.51
CA TRP A 300 0.94 5.97 -10.54
C TRP A 300 1.52 5.65 -9.15
N PHE A 301 1.63 6.64 -8.28
CA PHE A 301 2.03 6.45 -6.88
C PHE A 301 1.02 5.58 -6.14
N ASP A 302 -0.27 5.90 -6.24
CA ASP A 302 -1.35 5.10 -5.64
C ASP A 302 -1.41 3.70 -6.25
N PHE A 303 -1.18 3.58 -7.55
CA PHE A 303 -1.07 2.30 -8.22
C PHE A 303 0.11 1.48 -7.67
N SER A 304 1.30 2.07 -7.54
CA SER A 304 2.50 1.41 -7.00
C SER A 304 2.29 0.93 -5.57
N HIS A 305 1.58 1.74 -4.77
CA HIS A 305 1.13 1.37 -3.44
C HIS A 305 0.22 0.13 -3.49
N ASN A 306 -0.84 0.18 -4.29
CA ASN A 306 -1.85 -0.89 -4.36
C ASN A 306 -1.34 -2.20 -4.97
N ILE A 307 -0.49 -2.13 -6.01
CA ILE A 307 0.08 -3.33 -6.62
C ILE A 307 1.07 -4.01 -5.66
N GLY A 308 1.79 -3.25 -4.82
CA GLY A 308 2.60 -3.82 -3.75
C GLY A 308 1.79 -4.63 -2.75
N ARG A 309 0.59 -4.14 -2.38
CA ARG A 309 -0.35 -4.87 -1.52
C ARG A 309 -0.83 -6.16 -2.16
N ALA A 310 -1.18 -6.10 -3.44
CA ALA A 310 -1.65 -7.26 -4.18
C ALA A 310 -0.57 -8.34 -4.32
N VAL A 311 0.69 -7.94 -4.58
CA VAL A 311 1.83 -8.85 -4.62
C VAL A 311 2.12 -9.45 -3.25
N ALA A 312 2.01 -8.67 -2.17
CA ALA A 312 2.17 -9.18 -0.81
C ALA A 312 1.15 -10.29 -0.49
N ILE A 313 -0.13 -10.04 -0.77
CA ILE A 313 -1.22 -10.94 -0.40
C ILE A 313 -1.31 -12.13 -1.35
N GLY A 314 -1.37 -11.87 -2.66
CA GLY A 314 -1.53 -12.91 -3.67
C GLY A 314 -0.22 -13.62 -4.01
N GLY A 315 0.84 -12.85 -4.27
CA GLY A 315 2.14 -13.37 -4.69
C GLY A 315 2.84 -14.17 -3.60
N LEU A 316 3.09 -13.57 -2.43
CA LEU A 316 3.69 -14.30 -1.30
C LEU A 316 2.73 -15.33 -0.71
N GLY A 317 1.41 -15.11 -0.83
CA GLY A 317 0.39 -16.10 -0.48
C GLY A 317 0.47 -17.40 -1.29
N ALA A 318 1.17 -17.42 -2.43
CA ALA A 318 1.44 -18.65 -3.18
C ALA A 318 2.46 -19.57 -2.50
N LEU A 319 3.31 -19.01 -1.65
CA LEU A 319 4.30 -19.75 -0.87
C LEU A 319 3.68 -20.30 0.43
N PHE A 320 2.51 -19.81 0.82
CA PHE A 320 1.88 -20.13 2.09
C PHE A 320 1.30 -21.55 2.10
N VAL A 321 1.59 -22.32 3.14
CA VAL A 321 1.00 -23.65 3.35
C VAL A 321 0.37 -23.66 4.75
N PRO A 322 -0.96 -23.88 4.87
CA PRO A 322 -1.63 -23.89 6.17
C PRO A 322 -1.01 -24.90 7.13
N GLY A 323 -0.71 -24.46 8.36
CA GLY A 323 -0.12 -25.31 9.41
C GLY A 323 1.38 -25.62 9.25
N ASP A 324 2.01 -25.21 8.16
CA ASP A 324 3.44 -25.43 7.93
C ASP A 324 4.28 -24.21 8.34
N ALA A 325 5.03 -24.34 9.44
CA ALA A 325 5.98 -23.34 9.93
C ALA A 325 7.05 -22.96 8.89
N ALA A 326 7.48 -23.90 8.04
CA ALA A 326 8.50 -23.63 7.03
C ALA A 326 8.01 -22.63 5.98
N SER A 327 6.71 -22.67 5.64
CA SER A 327 6.11 -21.73 4.70
C SER A 327 6.17 -20.27 5.18
N TYR A 328 5.91 -20.01 6.48
CA TYR A 328 6.06 -18.67 7.07
C TYR A 328 7.52 -18.22 7.05
N THR A 329 8.44 -19.12 7.41
CA THR A 329 9.87 -18.85 7.41
C THR A 329 10.34 -18.43 6.03
N LEU A 330 9.95 -19.16 4.98
CA LEU A 330 10.24 -18.83 3.59
C LEU A 330 9.68 -17.46 3.19
N ILE A 331 8.41 -17.19 3.53
CA ILE A 331 7.77 -15.89 3.24
C ILE A 331 8.53 -14.75 3.91
N PHE A 332 8.90 -14.89 5.18
CA PHE A 332 9.64 -13.85 5.90
C PHE A 332 11.05 -13.65 5.33
N TRP A 333 11.74 -14.69 4.87
CA TRP A 333 13.02 -14.53 4.17
C TRP A 333 12.89 -13.82 2.82
N VAL A 334 11.86 -14.16 2.03
CA VAL A 334 11.58 -13.47 0.77
C VAL A 334 11.24 -12.00 1.04
N SER A 335 10.41 -11.71 2.03
CA SER A 335 10.06 -10.34 2.43
C SER A 335 11.27 -9.56 2.97
N ALA A 336 12.14 -10.20 3.75
CA ALA A 336 13.40 -9.60 4.20
C ALA A 336 14.29 -9.22 3.00
N THR A 337 14.40 -10.10 2.01
CA THR A 337 15.20 -9.86 0.80
C THR A 337 14.62 -8.70 -0.02
N LEU A 338 13.31 -8.70 -0.26
CA LEU A 338 12.63 -7.63 -1.01
C LEU A 338 12.76 -6.27 -0.31
N THR A 339 12.63 -6.24 1.02
CA THR A 339 12.80 -4.99 1.79
C THR A 339 14.26 -4.55 1.88
N ALA A 340 15.22 -5.48 1.93
CA ALA A 340 16.65 -5.15 1.83
C ALA A 340 17.02 -4.52 0.47
N LEU A 341 16.43 -5.01 -0.64
CA LEU A 341 16.54 -4.35 -1.95
C LEU A 341 16.01 -2.91 -1.90
N GLY A 342 14.93 -2.67 -1.16
CA GLY A 342 14.38 -1.33 -0.93
C GLY A 342 15.33 -0.39 -0.20
N ALA A 343 16.16 -0.90 0.71
CA ALA A 343 17.24 -0.13 1.33
C ALA A 343 18.32 0.25 0.30
N ALA A 344 18.68 -0.67 -0.60
CA ALA A 344 19.68 -0.41 -1.64
C ALA A 344 19.22 0.66 -2.65
N LEU A 345 17.92 0.84 -2.87
CA LEU A 345 17.39 1.90 -3.74
C LEU A 345 17.76 3.31 -3.28
N VAL A 346 18.05 3.50 -1.98
CA VAL A 346 18.49 4.79 -1.42
C VAL A 346 19.78 5.29 -2.08
N LEU A 347 20.66 4.39 -2.51
CA LEU A 347 21.92 4.74 -3.16
C LEU A 347 21.70 5.50 -4.48
N GLY A 348 20.50 5.39 -5.09
CA GLY A 348 20.14 6.11 -6.31
C GLY A 348 19.47 7.48 -6.07
N ILE A 349 19.15 7.83 -4.82
CA ILE A 349 18.45 9.07 -4.50
C ILE A 349 19.42 10.25 -4.62
N LYS A 350 19.01 11.30 -5.34
CA LYS A 350 19.80 12.54 -5.41
C LYS A 350 19.76 13.20 -4.03
N ARG A 351 20.93 13.53 -3.48
CA ARG A 351 20.98 14.38 -2.28
C ARG A 351 20.34 15.74 -2.63
N PRO A 352 19.47 16.30 -1.78
CA PRO A 352 18.98 17.65 -2.00
C PRO A 352 20.21 18.57 -2.09
N ALA A 353 20.28 19.40 -3.13
CA ALA A 353 21.19 20.52 -3.12
C ALA A 353 20.87 21.33 -1.87
N SER A 354 21.84 21.46 -0.97
CA SER A 354 21.73 22.25 0.25
C SER A 354 21.11 23.60 -0.10
N ALA A 355 20.02 23.96 0.57
CA ALA A 355 19.38 25.26 0.46
C ALA A 355 20.33 26.33 1.05
N THR A 356 21.37 26.68 0.28
CA THR A 356 22.28 27.80 0.53
C THR A 356 22.01 28.89 -0.50
N GLN A 357 20.74 29.20 -0.73
CA GLN A 357 20.34 30.49 -1.28
C GLN A 357 19.17 30.99 -0.44
N ALA A 358 19.53 31.71 0.62
CA ALA A 358 18.63 32.58 1.34
C ALA A 358 17.90 33.46 0.33
N GLN A 359 16.56 33.46 0.39
CA GLN A 359 15.77 34.54 -0.20
C GLN A 359 16.31 35.87 0.34
N PRO A 360 16.65 36.86 -0.51
CA PRO A 360 16.83 38.21 -0.02
C PRO A 360 15.48 38.64 0.55
N ALA A 361 15.47 39.02 1.82
CA ALA A 361 14.32 39.66 2.44
C ALA A 361 13.90 40.84 1.56
N ALA A 362 12.69 40.74 0.98
CA ALA A 362 12.04 41.88 0.37
C ALA A 362 11.70 42.85 1.50
N ALA A 363 12.53 43.87 1.67
CA ALA A 363 12.23 45.03 2.48
C ALA A 363 11.24 45.91 1.71
N THR A 364 10.05 46.08 2.26
CA THR A 364 9.20 47.27 2.08
C THR A 364 8.73 47.70 3.45
#